data_AF-A0A821CJ30-F1
#
_entry.id   AF-A0A821CJ30-F1
#
_cell.length_a   1.000
_cell.length_b   1.000
_cell.length_c   1.000
_cell.angle_alpha   90.00
_cell.angle_beta   90.00
_cell.angle_gamma   90.00
#
_symmetry.space_group_name_H-M   'P 1'
#
loop_
_entity.id
_entity.type
_entity.pdbx_description
1 polymer ?
#
loop_
_entity_poly.entity_id
_entity_poly.type
_entity_poly.pdbx_seq_one_letter_code
_entity_poly.pdbx_strand_id
1 'polypeptide(L)' 'IINELKDADDLETTFRRIAKDKSDCSSGQRGGDLGMFGRGAMQKAFEEVSFALDVNEMSDVVDSDSGLHVILRIA' A
#
# COMPACT_ATOMS: atom_id res chain seq x y z
N ILE A 1 7.36 -1.63 11.29
CA ILE A 1 6.26 -1.43 10.32
C ILE A 1 5.79 -2.76 9.76
N ILE A 2 6.59 -3.48 8.97
CA ILE A 2 6.10 -4.73 8.32
C ILE A 2 5.73 -5.82 9.34
N ASN A 3 6.52 -6.03 10.39
CA ASN A 3 6.17 -7.02 11.43
C ASN A 3 4.87 -6.65 12.14
N GLU A 4 4.67 -5.37 12.46
CA GLU A 4 3.44 -4.87 13.09
C GLU A 4 2.22 -5.02 12.19
N LEU A 5 2.39 -4.92 10.86
CA LEU A 5 1.32 -5.19 9.89
C LEU A 5 1.01 -6.69 9.78
N LYS A 6 2.03 -7.55 9.84
CA LYS A 6 1.87 -9.02 9.78
C LYS A 6 1.20 -9.59 11.03
N ASP A 7 1.41 -8.97 12.18
CA ASP A 7 0.85 -9.41 13.47
C ASP A 7 -0.52 -8.77 13.78
N ALA A 8 -1.08 -7.96 12.87
CA ALA A 8 -2.33 -7.25 13.09
C ALA A 8 -3.56 -8.15 12.89
N ASP A 9 -4.48 -8.14 13.86
CA ASP A 9 -5.80 -8.79 13.73
C ASP A 9 -6.67 -8.13 12.64
N ASP A 10 -6.56 -6.81 12.48
CA ASP A 10 -7.18 -6.03 11.40
C ASP A 10 -6.07 -5.32 10.60
N LEU A 11 -5.70 -5.96 9.49
CA LEU A 11 -4.66 -5.48 8.59
C LEU A 11 -5.03 -4.12 7.97
N GLU A 12 -6.27 -3.91 7.56
CA GLU A 12 -6.71 -2.67 6.90
C GLU A 12 -6.62 -1.48 7.85
N THR A 13 -7.18 -1.61 9.05
CA THR A 13 -7.16 -0.54 10.06
C THR A 13 -5.74 -0.22 10.49
N THR A 14 -4.91 -1.25 10.69
CA THR A 14 -3.52 -1.07 11.10
C THR A 14 -2.70 -0.41 9.98
N PHE A 15 -2.89 -0.84 8.73
CA PHE A 15 -2.26 -0.25 7.56
C PHE A 15 -2.62 1.23 7.43
N ARG A 16 -3.91 1.58 7.52
CA ARG A 16 -4.36 2.97 7.45
C ARG A 16 -3.78 3.84 8.55
N ARG A 17 -3.66 3.32 9.77
CA ARG A 17 -3.04 4.04 10.89
C ARG A 17 -1.57 4.31 10.62
N ILE A 18 -0.82 3.27 10.25
CA ILE A 18 0.62 3.41 9.96
C ILE A 18 0.84 4.33 8.75
N ALA A 19 0.01 4.23 7.71
CA ALA A 19 0.08 5.11 6.56
C ALA A 19 -0.17 6.58 6.94
N LYS A 20 -1.05 6.88 7.90
CA LYS A 20 -1.22 8.24 8.43
C LYS A 20 0.00 8.75 9.17
N ASP A 21 0.65 7.88 9.93
CA ASP A 21 1.76 8.28 10.81
C ASP A 21 3.12 8.30 10.10
N LYS A 22 3.30 7.49 9.05
CA LYS A 22 4.61 7.19 8.43
C LYS A 22 4.67 7.37 6.92
N SER A 23 3.55 7.56 6.22
CA SER A 23 3.60 7.75 4.77
C SER A 23 3.99 9.19 4.44
N ASP A 24 5.07 9.34 3.66
CA ASP A 24 5.51 10.62 3.12
C ASP A 24 4.70 11.07 1.89
N CYS A 25 3.76 10.23 1.42
CA CYS A 25 2.87 10.57 0.33
C CYS A 25 1.67 11.39 0.84
N SER A 26 1.12 12.26 -0.01
CA SER A 26 -0.11 13.01 0.29
C SER A 26 -1.33 12.10 0.56
N SER A 27 -1.29 10.84 0.10
CA SER A 27 -2.27 9.81 0.42
C SER A 27 -2.23 9.37 1.89
N GLY A 28 -1.13 9.62 2.60
CA GLY A 28 -0.97 9.31 4.03
C GLY A 28 -2.11 9.86 4.88
N GLN A 29 -2.57 11.09 4.62
CA GLN A 29 -3.70 11.70 5.34
C GLN A 29 -5.01 10.89 5.23
N ARG A 30 -5.19 10.16 4.12
CA ARG A 30 -6.33 9.24 3.88
C ARG A 30 -6.01 7.79 4.26
N GLY A 31 -4.98 7.55 5.05
CA GLY A 31 -4.55 6.19 5.40
C GLY A 31 -3.92 5.43 4.24
N GLY A 32 -3.28 6.15 3.30
CA GLY A 32 -2.63 5.56 2.13
C GLY A 32 -3.59 5.26 0.97
N ASP A 33 -4.87 5.63 1.09
CA ASP A 33 -5.86 5.36 0.04
C ASP A 33 -5.61 6.21 -1.22
N LEU A 34 -5.37 5.49 -2.32
CA LEU A 34 -5.16 6.01 -3.66
C LEU A 34 -6.44 5.98 -4.51
N GLY A 35 -7.52 5.37 -4.02
CA GLY A 35 -8.74 5.14 -4.77
C GLY A 35 -8.59 4.09 -5.87
N MET A 36 -9.62 3.97 -6.71
CA MET A 36 -9.60 3.06 -7.86
C MET A 36 -8.73 3.64 -8.98
N PHE A 37 -7.77 2.85 -9.47
CA PHE A 37 -6.96 3.21 -10.61
C PHE A 37 -6.88 2.04 -11.61
N GLY A 38 -6.71 2.38 -12.89
CA GLY A 38 -6.50 1.42 -13.97
C GLY A 38 -5.02 1.29 -14.35
N ARG A 39 -4.73 0.38 -15.28
CA ARG A 39 -3.38 0.24 -15.85
C ARG A 39 -2.92 1.52 -16.55
N GLY A 40 -1.65 1.86 -16.40
CA GLY A 40 -1.01 3.08 -16.90
C GLY A 40 -1.18 4.32 -16.02
N ALA A 41 -1.85 4.20 -14.87
CA ALA A 41 -2.08 5.32 -13.95
C ALA A 41 -0.97 5.50 -12.91
N MET A 42 -0.22 4.43 -12.61
CA MET A 42 0.84 4.41 -11.61
C MET A 42 2.18 3.99 -12.23
N GLN A 43 3.27 4.15 -11.47
CA GLN A 43 4.59 3.67 -11.90
C GLN A 43 4.55 2.15 -12.12
N LYS A 44 5.28 1.69 -13.13
CA LYS A 44 5.20 0.30 -13.60
C LYS A 44 5.46 -0.73 -12.48
N ALA A 45 6.48 -0.51 -11.64
CA ALA A 45 6.79 -1.41 -10.53
C ALA A 45 5.66 -1.48 -9.48
N PHE A 46 5.07 -0.34 -9.14
CA PHE A 46 3.95 -0.26 -8.20
C PHE A 46 2.69 -0.94 -8.79
N GLU A 47 2.42 -0.66 -10.06
CA GLU A 47 1.26 -1.20 -10.77
C GLU A 47 1.34 -2.73 -10.87
N GLU A 48 2.46 -3.26 -11.32
CA GLU A 48 2.65 -4.70 -11.51
C GLU A 48 2.41 -5.47 -10.22
N VAL A 49 2.92 -4.97 -9.09
CA VAL A 49 2.68 -5.59 -7.78
C VAL A 49 1.23 -5.41 -7.34
N SER A 50 0.66 -4.21 -7.48
CA SER A 50 -0.74 -3.93 -7.09
C SER A 50 -1.74 -4.86 -7.79
N PHE A 51 -1.54 -5.13 -9.09
CA PHE A 51 -2.39 -6.02 -9.87
C PHE A 51 -2.07 -7.51 -9.69
N ALA A 52 -0.90 -7.86 -9.14
CA ALA A 52 -0.51 -9.24 -8.84
C ALA A 52 -1.04 -9.73 -7.48
N LEU A 53 -1.31 -8.81 -6.55
CA LEU A 53 -1.88 -9.12 -5.24
C LEU A 53 -3.34 -9.58 -5.34
N ASP A 54 -3.75 -10.48 -4.45
CA ASP A 54 -5.15 -10.81 -4.20
C ASP A 54 -5.85 -9.73 -3.37
N VAL A 55 -7.19 -9.74 -3.36
CA VAL A 55 -7.97 -8.80 -2.54
C VAL A 55 -7.73 -9.09 -1.05
N ASN A 56 -7.44 -8.03 -0.30
CA ASN A 56 -6.97 -8.03 1.10
C ASN A 56 -5.56 -8.57 1.31
N GLU A 57 -4.77 -8.71 0.24
CA GLU A 57 -3.37 -9.10 0.35
C GLU A 57 -2.46 -7.87 0.43
N MET A 58 -1.40 -8.00 1.23
CA MET A 58 -0.33 -7.03 1.35
C MET A 58 0.93 -7.53 0.65
N SER A 59 1.55 -6.67 -0.14
CA SER A 59 2.86 -6.92 -0.74
C SER A 59 4.02 -6.84 0.24
N ASP A 60 5.15 -7.40 -0.19
CA ASP A 60 6.45 -7.05 0.34
C ASP A 60 6.86 -5.62 -0.06
N VAL A 61 8.07 -5.21 0.31
CA VAL A 61 8.59 -3.88 -0.03
C VAL A 61 8.79 -3.76 -1.54
N VAL A 62 8.09 -2.81 -2.15
CA VAL A 62 8.20 -2.46 -3.56
C VAL A 62 9.13 -1.27 -3.69
N ASP A 63 10.21 -1.44 -4.46
CA ASP A 63 11.10 -0.34 -4.84
C ASP A 63 10.60 0.33 -6.12
N SER A 64 10.59 1.65 -6.14
CA SER A 64 10.18 2.47 -7.28
C SER A 64 10.97 3.78 -7.28
N ASP A 65 10.85 4.56 -8.35
CA ASP A 65 11.57 5.83 -8.46
C ASP A 65 11.15 6.86 -7.40
N SER A 66 9.97 6.69 -6.78
CA SER A 66 9.52 7.49 -5.64
C SER A 66 10.04 7.02 -4.28
N GLY A 67 10.67 5.85 -4.22
CA GLY A 67 11.18 5.22 -3.01
C GLY A 67 10.53 3.87 -2.72
N LEU A 68 10.50 3.52 -1.43
CA LEU A 68 10.02 2.22 -0.95
C LEU A 68 8.54 2.29 -0.57
N HIS A 69 7.76 1.36 -1.10
CA HIS A 69 6.33 1.27 -0.89
C HIS A 69 5.94 -0.07 -0.29
N VAL A 70 4.86 -0.06 0.49
CA VAL A 70 4.13 -1.27 0.87
C VAL A 70 2.71 -1.07 0.35
N ILE A 71 2.16 -2.08 -0.32
CA ILE A 71 0.87 -2.00 -1.01
C ILE A 71 -0.08 -2.99 -0.36
N LEU A 72 -1.28 -2.52 0.00
CA LEU A 72 -2.42 -3.34 0.42
C LEU A 72 -3.52 -3.20 -0.63
N ARG A 73 -3.97 -4.32 -1.20
CA ARG A 73 -5.05 -4.32 -2.20
C ARG A 73 -6.40 -4.47 -1.52
N ILE A 74 -7.33 -3.53 -1.76
CA ILE A 74 -8.67 -3.54 -1.15
C ILE A 74 -9.77 -4.09 -2.07
N ALA A 75 -9.53 -4.16 -3.39
CA ALA A 75 -10.47 -4.65 -4.41
C ALA A 75 -9.73 -5.08 -5.67
#